data_AF-A0A9E4ALY5-F1
#
_entry.id   AF-A0A9E4ALY5-F1
#
_cell.length_a   1.000
_cell.length_b   1.000
_cell.length_c   1.000
_cell.angle_alpha   90.00
_cell.angle_beta   90.00
_cell.angle_gamma   90.00
#
_symmetry.space_group_name_H-M   'P 1'
#
loop_
_entity.id
_entity.type
_entity.pdbx_description
1 polymer ?
#
loop_
_entity_poly.entity_id
_entity_poly.type
_entity_poly.pdbx_seq_one_letter_code
_entity_poly.pdbx_strand_id
1 'polypeptide(L)'
;MFRNVPIIFILVILAFALGCDNYYYDEHLKMEVQQLDSDLENRWSTSGVVIKVIRPNGPADKAELSSGELISYVIGEYHIQNPRDFKRAVKKSMVDDNNMLLHLKGKEPLRIATRKIGDKVGLEVEGSGTVRIKKIIPGTPAANSDAIQVGDVVEKIVDERRIHSLNDYKKTVNEFAELNVNLTFRTTELIGVKIAAVTALGNLGDTRAVESLIEILKNSKELSLRKAAARSLERLVALSELNSLFQQFQQENVNQLPADTLDSQQRDSAEILGLLLVDPAANTATLEAPFGIQFRYRSEALYQKVNEGPLVELAEQYIQIVTEPEQEIRRACLFILGTLKPISAIEPLIKVLRDQNEIPGIRFQAGLALSQIGTPAVDALIAAFNEADTTAKDIAASALGNIGGIQTRDFLINALETTDDPAIQLTLVDAIAKIGDESALSALERQRQRFQEDDSAIRIFLDEVFSSLTDPSQ
;
A
#
# COMPACT_ATOMS: atom_id res chain seq x y z
N MET A 1 -10.23 -50.63 29.99
CA MET A 1 -11.16 -49.65 29.39
C MET A 1 -10.31 -48.68 28.57
N PHE A 2 -10.04 -49.08 27.33
CA PHE A 2 -9.50 -48.25 26.26
C PHE A 2 -10.49 -47.07 26.03
N ARG A 3 -10.17 -45.85 25.55
CA ARG A 3 -9.24 -45.43 24.50
C ARG A 3 -9.32 -43.87 24.39
N ASN A 4 -8.21 -43.25 24.02
CA ASN A 4 -8.08 -42.01 23.24
C ASN A 4 -8.59 -40.66 23.80
N VAL A 5 -7.72 -39.95 24.53
CA VAL A 5 -7.62 -38.48 24.44
C VAL A 5 -6.57 -38.18 23.35
N PRO A 6 -6.88 -37.38 22.32
CA PRO A 6 -6.00 -37.26 21.16
C PRO A 6 -4.78 -36.40 21.45
N ILE A 7 -3.67 -36.89 20.93
CA ILE A 7 -2.33 -36.34 20.86
C ILE A 7 -2.36 -35.06 20.02
N ILE A 8 -2.62 -33.89 20.63
CA ILE A 8 -2.42 -32.55 20.02
C ILE A 8 -1.81 -31.58 21.05
N PHE A 9 -0.91 -32.06 21.91
CA PHE A 9 -0.12 -31.20 22.80
C PHE A 9 1.38 -31.54 22.79
N ILE A 10 1.84 -32.34 21.81
CA ILE A 10 3.24 -32.77 21.66
C ILE A 10 3.73 -32.45 20.23
N LEU A 11 3.50 -31.23 19.77
CA LEU A 11 4.15 -30.69 18.56
C LEU A 11 4.48 -29.18 18.65
N VAL A 12 4.49 -28.63 19.87
CA VAL A 12 4.95 -27.24 20.15
C VAL A 12 6.13 -27.21 21.15
N ILE A 13 6.56 -28.35 21.70
CA ILE A 13 7.68 -28.42 22.65
C ILE A 13 8.58 -29.62 22.29
N LEU A 14 9.17 -29.60 21.09
CA LEU A 14 10.32 -30.47 20.75
C LEU A 14 11.07 -29.96 19.51
N ALA A 15 11.48 -28.69 19.57
CA ALA A 15 12.62 -28.16 18.79
C ALA A 15 13.56 -27.34 19.70
N PHE A 16 13.52 -27.58 21.01
CA PHE A 16 14.53 -27.11 21.97
C PHE A 16 15.57 -28.21 22.16
N ALA A 17 16.56 -28.26 21.28
CA ALA A 17 17.89 -28.79 21.57
C ALA A 17 18.80 -28.55 20.37
N LEU A 18 19.81 -27.68 20.57
CA LEU A 18 20.93 -27.32 19.70
C LEU A 18 20.74 -26.05 18.82
N GLY A 19 21.04 -24.89 19.39
CA GLY A 19 21.82 -23.84 18.69
C GLY A 19 21.13 -22.50 18.42
N CYS A 20 21.53 -21.49 19.20
CA CYS A 20 21.29 -20.04 19.06
C CYS A 20 19.89 -19.51 19.40
N ASP A 21 19.77 -18.90 20.58
CA ASP A 21 18.68 -17.97 20.86
C ASP A 21 18.78 -16.79 19.89
N ASN A 22 17.90 -16.76 18.88
CA ASN A 22 17.81 -15.67 17.90
C ASN A 22 17.22 -14.38 18.49
N TYR A 23 16.94 -14.35 19.79
CA TYR A 23 16.37 -13.23 20.51
C TYR A 23 17.30 -12.76 21.63
N TYR A 24 17.16 -11.50 21.99
CA TYR A 24 17.87 -10.91 23.12
C TYR A 24 17.00 -9.86 23.77
N TYR A 25 16.81 -9.99 25.09
CA TYR A 25 16.22 -8.94 25.89
C TYR A 25 17.32 -8.04 26.43
N ASP A 26 17.29 -6.78 26.02
CA ASP A 26 18.18 -5.74 26.45
C ASP A 26 17.65 -5.11 27.75
N GLU A 27 18.28 -5.46 28.87
CA GLU A 27 17.88 -4.94 30.19
C GLU A 27 18.15 -3.44 30.35
N HIS A 28 19.08 -2.86 29.59
CA HIS A 28 19.41 -1.45 29.69
C HIS A 28 18.40 -0.61 28.92
N LEU A 29 18.07 -1.02 27.70
CA LEU A 29 17.14 -0.31 26.83
C LEU A 29 15.68 -0.69 27.06
N LYS A 30 15.43 -1.76 27.83
CA LYS A 30 14.11 -2.34 28.10
C LYS A 30 13.37 -2.69 26.80
N MET A 31 14.07 -3.38 25.90
CA MET A 31 13.53 -3.84 24.63
C MET A 31 14.02 -5.25 24.28
N GLU A 32 13.27 -5.94 23.44
CA GLU A 32 13.65 -7.23 22.87
C GLU A 32 14.02 -7.05 21.40
N VAL A 33 15.16 -7.62 20.99
CA VAL A 33 15.62 -7.62 19.59
C VAL A 33 15.81 -9.05 19.09
N GLN A 34 15.67 -9.24 17.78
CA GLN A 34 15.82 -10.53 17.11
C GLN A 34 16.79 -10.42 15.94
N GLN A 35 17.63 -11.46 15.71
CA GLN A 35 18.42 -11.56 14.48
C GLN A 35 17.51 -11.55 13.24
N LEU A 36 17.90 -10.79 12.22
CA LEU A 36 17.24 -10.85 10.92
C LEU A 36 17.55 -12.18 10.23
N ASP A 37 16.52 -12.87 9.73
CA ASP A 37 16.69 -14.15 9.02
C ASP A 37 17.54 -13.96 7.75
N SER A 38 18.42 -14.93 7.44
CA SER A 38 19.37 -14.87 6.33
C SER A 38 18.69 -14.73 4.97
N ASP A 39 17.47 -15.26 4.81
CA ASP A 39 16.68 -15.07 3.59
C ASP A 39 16.26 -13.60 3.39
N LEU A 40 15.93 -12.91 4.48
CA LEU A 40 15.60 -11.48 4.45
C LEU A 40 16.86 -10.64 4.25
N GLU A 41 17.98 -11.04 4.86
CA GLU A 41 19.28 -10.39 4.65
C GLU A 41 19.70 -10.43 3.17
N ASN A 42 19.55 -11.58 2.51
CA ASN A 42 19.90 -11.74 1.10
C ASN A 42 18.93 -10.98 0.17
N ARG A 43 17.62 -11.04 0.43
CA ARG A 43 16.61 -10.43 -0.44
C ARG A 43 16.66 -8.90 -0.46
N TRP A 44 17.07 -8.28 0.65
CA TRP A 44 17.14 -6.82 0.76
C TRP A 44 18.55 -6.27 0.92
N SER A 45 19.58 -7.13 0.92
CA SER A 45 20.98 -6.74 1.15
C SER A 45 21.16 -5.92 2.44
N THR A 46 20.38 -6.24 3.48
CA THR A 46 20.39 -5.57 4.79
C THR A 46 20.86 -6.53 5.86
N SER A 47 21.61 -6.06 6.85
CA SER A 47 22.00 -6.84 8.03
C SER A 47 21.71 -6.04 9.30
N GLY A 48 21.40 -6.73 10.38
CA GLY A 48 21.10 -6.08 11.65
C GLY A 48 20.22 -6.92 12.56
N VAL A 49 19.65 -6.26 13.56
CA VAL A 49 18.67 -6.87 14.47
C VAL A 49 17.34 -6.11 14.41
N VAL A 50 16.23 -6.83 14.40
CA VAL A 50 14.89 -6.26 14.36
C VAL A 50 14.38 -6.05 15.79
N ILE A 51 13.82 -4.88 16.07
CA ILE A 51 13.17 -4.61 17.35
C ILE A 51 11.84 -5.37 17.40
N LYS A 52 11.65 -6.23 18.40
CA LYS A 52 10.44 -7.04 18.58
C LYS A 52 9.46 -6.40 19.55
N VAL A 53 9.96 -5.99 20.71
CA VAL A 53 9.14 -5.48 21.80
C VAL A 53 9.86 -4.31 22.43
N ILE A 54 9.13 -3.23 22.71
CA ILE A 54 9.61 -2.11 23.52
C ILE A 54 8.74 -2.02 24.76
N ARG A 55 9.36 -1.88 25.93
CA ARG A 55 8.62 -1.64 27.18
C ARG A 55 8.24 -0.16 27.27
N PRO A 56 6.96 0.17 27.51
CA PRO A 56 6.52 1.55 27.70
C PRO A 56 7.32 2.27 28.80
N ASN A 57 7.62 3.55 28.58
CA ASN A 57 8.42 4.43 29.43
C ASN A 57 9.89 3.99 29.63
N GLY A 58 10.36 2.96 28.91
CA GLY A 58 11.75 2.53 28.90
C GLY A 58 12.66 3.47 28.10
N PRO A 59 14.01 3.30 28.16
CA PRO A 59 14.93 4.12 27.40
C PRO A 59 14.74 4.03 25.88
N ALA A 60 14.43 2.85 25.34
CA ALA A 60 14.12 2.68 23.91
C ALA A 60 12.85 3.45 23.49
N ASP A 61 11.80 3.42 24.33
CA ASP A 61 10.53 4.14 24.10
C ASP A 61 10.75 5.67 24.11
N LYS A 62 11.55 6.17 25.06
CA LYS A 62 11.94 7.58 25.13
C LYS A 62 12.82 8.04 23.97
N ALA A 63 13.52 7.10 23.33
CA ALA A 63 14.30 7.34 22.12
C ALA A 63 13.45 7.21 20.84
N GLU A 64 12.13 7.04 20.97
CA GLU A 64 11.16 6.92 19.88
C GLU A 64 11.44 5.75 18.91
N LEU A 65 12.14 4.71 19.39
CA LEU A 65 12.31 3.48 18.64
C LEU A 65 10.96 2.78 18.50
N SER A 66 10.78 2.03 17.41
CA SER A 66 9.54 1.32 17.10
C SER A 66 9.76 -0.16 16.87
N SER A 67 8.81 -0.98 17.32
CA SER A 67 8.78 -2.40 16.97
C SER A 67 8.70 -2.58 15.45
N GLY A 68 9.50 -3.50 14.92
CA GLY A 68 9.64 -3.78 13.48
C GLY A 68 10.77 -3.00 12.78
N GLU A 69 11.40 -2.03 13.44
CA GLU A 69 12.57 -1.36 12.90
C GLU A 69 13.81 -2.28 12.90
N LEU A 70 14.62 -2.17 11.85
CA LEU A 70 15.92 -2.82 11.75
C LEU A 70 17.01 -1.89 12.28
N ILE A 71 17.67 -2.29 13.37
CA ILE A 71 18.88 -1.63 13.87
C ILE A 71 20.07 -2.09 13.03
N SER A 72 20.63 -1.18 12.24
CA SER A 72 21.80 -1.43 11.39
C SER A 72 23.10 -0.86 11.98
N TYR A 73 22.98 0.17 12.84
CA TYR A 73 24.10 0.72 13.61
C TYR A 73 23.68 1.06 15.03
N VAL A 74 24.60 0.87 15.97
CA VAL A 74 24.54 1.41 17.32
C VAL A 74 25.62 2.47 17.45
N ILE A 75 25.25 3.64 17.95
CA ILE A 75 26.08 4.84 17.94
C ILE A 75 26.30 5.29 19.38
N GLY A 76 27.56 5.31 19.82
CA GLY A 76 27.98 5.78 21.13
C GLY A 76 28.56 7.20 21.06
N GLU A 77 27.96 8.14 21.80
CA GLU A 77 28.46 9.52 21.89
C GLU A 77 29.25 9.77 23.17
N TYR A 78 30.53 10.09 23.01
CA TYR A 78 31.44 10.45 24.09
C TYR A 78 31.56 11.96 24.21
N HIS A 79 30.92 12.57 25.21
CA HIS A 79 31.11 13.98 25.51
C HIS A 79 32.48 14.23 26.14
N ILE A 80 33.21 15.23 25.62
CA ILE A 80 34.60 15.48 26.01
C ILE A 80 34.68 16.71 26.92
N GLN A 81 34.82 16.47 28.22
CA GLN A 81 34.94 17.55 29.22
C GLN A 81 36.38 17.75 29.71
N ASN A 82 37.24 16.75 29.59
CA ASN A 82 38.65 16.84 29.95
C ASN A 82 39.54 15.94 29.06
N PRO A 83 40.86 16.12 29.07
CA PRO A 83 41.79 15.30 28.28
C PRO A 83 41.74 13.79 28.57
N ARG A 84 41.30 13.39 29.78
CA ARG A 84 41.15 11.95 30.10
C ARG A 84 39.96 11.36 29.34
N ASP A 85 38.85 12.09 29.23
CA ASP A 85 37.70 11.70 28.42
C ASP A 85 38.08 11.56 26.95
N PHE A 86 38.81 12.55 26.41
CA PHE A 86 39.30 12.49 25.03
C PHE A 86 40.15 11.25 24.78
N LYS A 87 41.16 11.00 25.63
CA LYS A 87 42.05 9.84 25.48
C LYS A 87 41.28 8.51 25.61
N ARG A 88 40.30 8.45 26.50
CA ARG A 88 39.44 7.28 26.70
C ARG A 88 38.56 7.05 25.46
N ALA A 89 37.89 8.08 24.97
CA ALA A 89 37.02 8.02 23.80
C ALA A 89 37.80 7.58 22.55
N VAL A 90 38.92 8.24 22.22
CA VAL A 90 39.78 7.86 21.07
C VAL A 90 40.23 6.40 21.17
N LYS A 91 40.59 5.92 22.36
CA LYS A 91 41.03 4.53 22.54
C LYS A 91 39.89 3.53 22.32
N LYS A 92 38.66 3.88 22.71
CA LYS A 92 37.51 2.97 22.67
C LYS A 92 36.77 2.98 21.34
N SER A 93 36.70 4.13 20.66
CA SER A 93 36.05 4.26 19.35
C SER A 93 36.83 3.63 18.20
N MET A 94 38.14 3.45 18.36
CA MET A 94 39.01 2.92 17.31
C MET A 94 39.13 1.38 17.30
N VAL A 95 38.34 0.66 18.11
CA VAL A 95 38.54 -0.79 18.33
C VAL A 95 37.96 -1.64 17.21
N ASP A 96 36.74 -1.37 16.76
CA ASP A 96 36.05 -2.27 15.83
C ASP A 96 36.29 -1.89 14.36
N ASP A 97 36.30 -0.59 14.00
CA ASP A 97 36.42 -0.15 12.60
C ASP A 97 37.60 0.80 12.31
N ASN A 98 38.53 0.96 13.27
CA ASN A 98 39.66 1.89 13.19
C ASN A 98 39.25 3.31 12.75
N ASN A 99 38.02 3.74 13.08
CA ASN A 99 37.55 5.07 12.72
C ASN A 99 36.68 5.65 13.83
N MET A 100 36.58 6.97 13.82
CA MET A 100 35.67 7.72 14.69
C MET A 100 35.24 9.00 13.98
N LEU A 101 34.12 9.58 14.41
CA LEU A 101 33.73 10.92 14.02
C LEU A 101 34.09 11.91 15.13
N LEU A 102 34.88 12.92 14.78
CA LEU A 102 35.29 14.00 15.66
C LEU A 102 34.37 15.20 15.44
N HIS A 103 33.65 15.62 16.49
CA HIS A 103 32.83 16.83 16.45
C HIS A 103 33.57 17.99 17.10
N LEU A 104 33.88 18.99 16.27
CA LEU A 104 34.47 20.24 16.70
C LEU A 104 33.41 21.33 16.70
N LYS A 105 33.46 22.21 17.70
CA LYS A 105 32.46 23.28 17.84
C LYS A 105 32.40 24.15 16.59
N GLY A 106 31.22 24.24 15.98
CA GLY A 106 30.97 25.06 14.79
C GLY A 106 31.54 24.51 13.49
N LYS A 107 31.88 23.21 13.43
CA LYS A 107 32.36 22.54 12.23
C LYS A 107 31.54 21.28 11.93
N GLU A 108 31.51 20.89 10.66
CA GLU A 108 30.94 19.60 10.25
C GLU A 108 31.69 18.44 10.91
N PRO A 109 31.02 17.30 11.20
CA PRO A 109 31.65 16.12 11.78
C PRO A 109 32.80 15.60 10.89
N LEU A 110 33.97 15.38 11.49
CA LEU A 110 35.17 14.97 10.76
C LEU A 110 35.48 13.50 11.00
N ARG A 111 35.50 12.70 9.93
CA ARG A 111 35.92 11.29 10.02
C ARG A 111 37.43 11.19 10.16
N ILE A 112 37.87 10.55 11.24
CA ILE A 112 39.26 10.22 11.49
C ILE A 112 39.40 8.71 11.42
N ALA A 113 40.22 8.22 10.49
CA ALA A 113 40.48 6.79 10.31
C ALA A 113 41.97 6.49 10.52
N THR A 114 42.26 5.46 11.30
CA THR A 114 43.61 4.92 11.48
C THR A 114 43.82 3.68 10.62
N ARG A 115 45.08 3.32 10.38
CA ARG A 115 45.41 2.16 9.52
C ARG A 115 45.26 0.84 10.27
N LYS A 116 45.65 0.83 11.55
CA LYS A 116 45.62 -0.32 12.44
C LYS A 116 45.15 0.09 13.84
N ILE A 117 44.65 -0.90 14.58
CA ILE A 117 44.24 -0.73 15.97
C ILE A 117 45.47 -0.29 16.79
N GLY A 118 45.33 0.82 17.52
CA GLY A 118 46.40 1.38 18.36
C GLY A 118 47.25 2.46 17.72
N ASP A 119 47.09 2.73 16.42
CA ASP A 119 47.67 3.90 15.76
C ASP A 119 47.19 5.20 16.44
N LYS A 120 48.08 6.18 16.55
CA LYS A 120 47.73 7.47 17.17
C LYS A 120 47.00 8.35 16.16
N VAL A 121 45.85 8.88 16.58
CA VAL A 121 45.14 9.96 15.87
C VAL A 121 46.02 11.20 15.68
N GLY A 122 46.87 11.48 16.67
CA GLY A 122 47.85 12.58 16.65
C GLY A 122 47.27 13.94 17.02
N LEU A 123 46.27 13.95 17.90
CA LEU A 123 45.78 15.15 18.57
C LEU A 123 46.20 15.10 20.03
N GLU A 124 46.89 16.15 20.48
CA GLU A 124 47.07 16.44 21.90
C GLU A 124 46.05 17.51 22.30
N VAL A 125 45.36 17.30 23.41
CA VAL A 125 44.31 18.21 23.88
C VAL A 125 44.58 18.70 25.31
N GLU A 126 44.06 19.87 25.64
CA GLU A 126 44.17 20.47 26.96
C GLU A 126 42.86 21.15 27.39
N GLY A 127 42.75 21.50 28.67
CA GLY A 127 41.59 22.18 29.25
C GLY A 127 40.82 21.33 30.27
N SER A 128 39.90 21.98 30.97
CA SER A 128 38.95 21.36 31.90
C SER A 128 37.59 22.03 31.70
N GLY A 129 36.53 21.25 31.53
CA GLY A 129 35.22 21.71 31.07
C GLY A 129 35.17 21.95 29.56
N THR A 130 36.09 22.76 29.02
CA THR A 130 36.26 22.97 27.57
C THR A 130 37.59 22.41 27.12
N VAL A 131 37.57 21.39 26.26
CA VAL A 131 38.77 20.73 25.74
C VAL A 131 39.14 21.29 24.39
N ARG A 132 40.38 21.74 24.24
CA ARG A 132 40.91 22.33 23.00
C ARG A 132 42.06 21.53 22.44
N ILE A 133 42.19 21.53 21.12
CA ILE A 133 43.34 20.96 20.43
C ILE A 133 44.57 21.83 20.73
N LYS A 134 45.52 21.27 21.47
CA LYS A 134 46.79 21.91 21.81
C LYS A 134 47.81 21.78 20.70
N LYS A 135 47.88 20.59 20.09
CA LYS A 135 48.88 20.25 19.09
C LYS A 135 48.37 19.17 18.15
N ILE A 136 48.71 19.33 16.88
CA ILE A 136 48.50 18.33 15.83
C ILE A 136 49.87 17.74 15.49
N ILE A 137 49.99 16.42 15.55
CA ILE A 137 51.25 15.71 15.31
C ILE A 137 51.40 15.47 13.80
N PRO A 138 52.47 15.96 13.14
CA PRO A 138 52.66 15.73 11.71
C PRO A 138 52.72 14.24 11.35
N GLY A 139 52.18 13.90 10.18
CA GLY A 139 52.20 12.52 9.65
C GLY A 139 51.18 11.57 10.31
N THR A 140 50.25 12.09 11.12
CA THR A 140 49.14 11.31 11.67
C THR A 140 47.83 11.57 10.93
N PRO A 141 46.79 10.72 11.09
CA PRO A 141 45.52 10.91 10.41
C PRO A 141 44.88 12.28 10.62
N ALA A 142 44.97 12.85 11.83
CA ALA A 142 44.43 14.18 12.09
C ALA A 142 45.18 15.31 11.35
N ALA A 143 46.47 15.14 11.07
CA ALA A 143 47.26 16.13 10.32
C ALA A 143 46.92 16.16 8.82
N ASN A 144 46.22 15.15 8.31
CA ASN A 144 45.80 15.09 6.92
C ASN A 144 44.51 15.89 6.66
N SER A 145 43.89 16.47 7.69
CA SER A 145 42.66 17.24 7.57
C SER A 145 42.94 18.73 7.77
N ASP A 146 42.77 19.52 6.71
CA ASP A 146 42.89 20.98 6.77
C ASP A 146 41.79 21.64 7.63
N ALA A 147 40.73 20.88 7.93
CA ALA A 147 39.62 21.33 8.76
C ALA A 147 39.96 21.38 10.26
N ILE A 148 41.03 20.69 10.70
CA ILE A 148 41.43 20.62 12.11
C ILE A 148 42.52 21.64 12.41
N GLN A 149 42.30 22.50 13.39
CA GLN A 149 43.22 23.57 13.75
C GLN A 149 43.52 23.56 15.26
N VAL A 150 44.72 24.03 15.60
CA VAL A 150 45.09 24.27 16.99
C VAL A 150 44.15 25.33 17.58
N GLY A 151 43.60 25.07 18.76
CA GLY A 151 42.63 25.92 19.44
C GLY A 151 41.17 25.49 19.26
N ASP A 152 40.86 24.61 18.29
CA ASP A 152 39.53 24.06 18.09
C ASP A 152 39.01 23.37 19.35
N VAL A 153 37.72 23.57 19.65
CA VAL A 153 37.05 22.93 20.80
C VAL A 153 36.52 21.57 20.37
N VAL A 154 36.92 20.52 21.08
CA VAL A 154 36.40 19.16 20.91
C VAL A 154 35.15 19.01 21.78
N GLU A 155 33.99 18.83 21.16
CA GLU A 155 32.71 18.70 21.89
C GLU A 155 32.40 17.24 22.21
N LYS A 156 32.45 16.39 21.18
CA LYS A 156 32.20 14.95 21.31
C LYS A 156 33.00 14.13 20.30
N ILE A 157 33.17 12.86 20.63
CA ILE A 157 33.61 11.81 19.70
C ILE A 157 32.45 10.85 19.54
N VAL A 158 32.14 10.47 18.31
CA VAL A 158 31.08 9.51 17.99
C VAL A 158 31.69 8.23 17.45
N ASP A 159 31.30 7.11 18.04
CA ASP A 159 31.66 5.73 17.68
C ASP A 159 30.43 5.07 17.04
N GLU A 160 30.41 4.96 15.71
CA GLU A 160 29.35 4.29 14.97
C GLU A 160 29.76 2.84 14.69
N ARG A 161 29.02 1.87 15.24
CA ARG A 161 29.32 0.45 15.02
C ARG A 161 28.23 -0.22 14.22
N ARG A 162 28.63 -0.88 13.13
CA ARG A 162 27.72 -1.61 12.27
C ARG A 162 27.29 -2.92 12.92
N ILE A 163 26.00 -3.22 12.85
CA ILE A 163 25.42 -4.46 13.36
C ILE A 163 25.18 -5.41 12.20
N HIS A 164 25.86 -6.55 12.21
CA HIS A 164 25.59 -7.65 11.28
C HIS A 164 24.84 -8.79 11.97
N SER A 165 25.09 -8.98 13.26
CA SER A 165 24.49 -10.04 14.06
C SER A 165 24.01 -9.60 15.43
N LEU A 166 23.22 -10.45 16.07
CA LEU A 166 22.75 -10.33 17.44
C LEU A 166 23.92 -10.34 18.41
N ASN A 167 25.01 -11.05 18.08
CA ASN A 167 26.23 -11.03 18.87
C ASN A 167 26.94 -9.67 18.76
N ASP A 168 26.98 -9.06 17.58
CA ASP A 168 27.54 -7.71 17.40
C ASP A 168 26.73 -6.68 18.19
N TYR A 169 25.39 -6.78 18.13
CA TYR A 169 24.49 -5.93 18.91
C TYR A 169 24.76 -6.09 20.41
N LYS A 170 24.72 -7.32 20.94
CA LYS A 170 24.97 -7.63 22.36
C LYS A 170 26.31 -7.09 22.81
N LYS A 171 27.38 -7.36 22.05
CA LYS A 171 28.74 -6.88 22.35
C LYS A 171 28.76 -5.35 22.41
N THR A 172 28.21 -4.70 21.40
CA THR A 172 28.25 -3.24 21.25
C THR A 172 27.49 -2.54 22.37
N VAL A 173 26.25 -2.93 22.65
CA VAL A 173 25.43 -2.26 23.67
C VAL A 173 26.02 -2.49 25.07
N ASN A 174 26.51 -3.69 25.38
CA ASN A 174 27.16 -3.96 26.67
C ASN A 174 28.43 -3.12 26.85
N GLU A 175 29.27 -3.02 25.82
CA GLU A 175 30.47 -2.18 25.87
C GLU A 175 30.14 -0.70 26.06
N PHE A 176 29.12 -0.18 25.38
CA PHE A 176 28.68 1.19 25.55
C PHE A 176 28.03 1.45 26.92
N ALA A 177 27.26 0.49 27.44
CA ALA A 177 26.70 0.55 28.78
C ALA A 177 27.80 0.61 29.85
N GLU A 178 28.85 -0.21 29.75
CA GLU A 178 30.02 -0.16 30.65
C GLU A 178 30.74 1.20 30.63
N LEU A 179 30.70 1.88 29.48
CA LEU A 179 31.36 3.17 29.27
C LEU A 179 30.50 4.37 29.66
N ASN A 180 29.22 4.16 30.02
CA ASN A 180 28.24 5.21 30.31
C ASN A 180 28.18 6.29 29.20
N VAL A 181 28.19 5.87 27.94
CA VAL A 181 28.00 6.79 26.80
C VAL A 181 26.53 6.96 26.47
N ASN A 182 26.19 8.08 25.84
CA ASN A 182 24.85 8.28 25.29
C ASN A 182 24.71 7.40 24.05
N LEU A 183 23.63 6.61 23.99
CA LEU A 183 23.34 5.69 22.90
C LEU A 183 22.30 6.28 21.95
N THR A 184 22.58 6.18 20.66
CA THR A 184 21.62 6.43 19.58
C THR A 184 21.69 5.29 18.56
N PHE A 185 20.69 5.19 17.69
CA PHE A 185 20.56 4.08 16.74
C PHE A 185 20.31 4.61 15.34
N ARG A 186 20.86 3.90 14.34
CA ARG A 186 20.41 4.04 12.96
C ARG A 186 19.45 2.90 12.66
N THR A 187 18.16 3.24 12.62
CA THR A 187 17.10 2.31 12.27
C THR A 187 16.65 2.48 10.83
N THR A 188 16.17 1.39 10.23
CA THR A 188 15.47 1.40 8.95
C THR A 188 14.15 0.65 9.09
N GLU A 189 13.06 1.28 8.65
CA GLU A 189 11.77 0.60 8.56
C GLU A 189 11.80 -0.41 7.38
N LEU A 190 11.45 -1.67 7.66
CA LEU A 190 11.39 -2.71 6.63
C LEU A 190 10.09 -2.63 5.82
N ILE A 191 9.93 -1.55 5.06
CA ILE A 191 8.70 -1.25 4.31
C ILE A 191 8.32 -2.35 3.33
N GLY A 192 9.30 -3.02 2.72
CA GLY A 192 9.07 -4.16 1.83
C GLY A 192 8.39 -5.35 2.50
N VAL A 193 8.70 -5.60 3.79
CA VAL A 193 8.04 -6.65 4.57
C VAL A 193 6.59 -6.27 4.85
N LYS A 194 6.33 -5.02 5.22
CA LYS A 194 4.96 -4.51 5.45
C LYS A 194 4.10 -4.61 4.18
N ILE A 195 4.66 -4.20 3.04
CA ILE A 195 3.99 -4.30 1.73
C ILE A 195 3.69 -5.76 1.40
N ALA A 196 4.65 -6.67 1.59
CA ALA A 196 4.45 -8.10 1.33
C ALA A 196 3.36 -8.70 2.23
N ALA A 197 3.33 -8.32 3.51
CA ALA A 197 2.32 -8.77 4.47
C ALA A 197 0.92 -8.26 4.10
N VAL A 198 0.78 -6.96 3.83
CA VAL A 198 -0.48 -6.36 3.38
C VAL A 198 -0.99 -6.99 2.09
N THR A 199 -0.11 -7.16 1.10
CA THR A 199 -0.43 -7.83 -0.17
C THR A 199 -0.90 -9.27 0.07
N ALA A 200 -0.21 -10.01 0.92
CA ALA A 200 -0.60 -11.38 1.26
C ALA A 200 -1.98 -11.44 1.93
N LEU A 201 -2.29 -10.50 2.84
CA LEU A 201 -3.61 -10.43 3.49
C LEU A 201 -4.74 -10.20 2.48
N GLY A 202 -4.54 -9.30 1.51
CA GLY A 202 -5.49 -9.09 0.41
C GLY A 202 -5.65 -10.33 -0.48
N ASN A 203 -4.54 -10.97 -0.85
CA ASN A 203 -4.55 -12.19 -1.67
C ASN A 203 -5.16 -13.40 -0.95
N LEU A 204 -5.09 -13.44 0.38
CA LEU A 204 -5.73 -14.49 1.18
C LEU A 204 -7.21 -14.21 1.46
N GLY A 205 -7.69 -13.01 1.14
CA GLY A 205 -9.04 -12.60 1.49
C GLY A 205 -9.27 -12.50 3.00
N ASP A 206 -8.25 -12.17 3.80
CA ASP A 206 -8.37 -12.20 5.26
C ASP A 206 -9.29 -11.08 5.78
N THR A 207 -10.50 -11.46 6.20
CA THR A 207 -11.53 -10.55 6.70
C THR A 207 -11.10 -9.76 7.93
N ARG A 208 -10.15 -10.29 8.71
CA ARG A 208 -9.63 -9.61 9.90
C ARG A 208 -8.66 -8.48 9.55
N ALA A 209 -8.20 -8.42 8.31
CA ALA A 209 -7.28 -7.40 7.85
C ALA A 209 -7.97 -6.09 7.49
N VAL A 210 -9.29 -6.07 7.28
CA VAL A 210 -10.03 -4.91 6.74
C VAL A 210 -9.76 -3.64 7.56
N GLU A 211 -9.94 -3.66 8.87
CA GLU A 211 -9.73 -2.46 9.71
C GLU A 211 -8.26 -2.04 9.72
N SER A 212 -7.33 -3.00 9.79
CA SER A 212 -5.90 -2.68 9.77
C SER A 212 -5.47 -2.10 8.42
N LEU A 213 -6.04 -2.56 7.31
CA LEU A 213 -5.77 -2.02 5.97
C LEU A 213 -6.35 -0.60 5.83
N ILE A 214 -7.55 -0.35 6.37
CA ILE A 214 -8.15 0.98 6.46
C ILE A 214 -7.25 1.92 7.28
N GLU A 215 -6.75 1.45 8.42
CA GLU A 215 -5.87 2.23 9.29
C GLU A 215 -4.53 2.55 8.61
N ILE A 216 -3.94 1.57 7.91
CA ILE A 216 -2.71 1.78 7.14
C ILE A 216 -2.94 2.82 6.03
N LEU A 217 -4.04 2.71 5.29
CA LEU A 217 -4.39 3.64 4.23
C LEU A 217 -4.58 5.08 4.75
N LYS A 218 -5.18 5.21 5.95
CA LYS A 218 -5.42 6.50 6.62
C LYS A 218 -4.15 7.14 7.21
N ASN A 219 -3.37 6.36 7.94
CA ASN A 219 -2.39 6.89 8.89
C ASN A 219 -0.92 6.66 8.48
N SER A 220 -0.65 5.80 7.50
CA SER A 220 0.73 5.54 7.09
C SER A 220 1.34 6.77 6.41
N LYS A 221 2.58 7.10 6.77
CA LYS A 221 3.38 8.14 6.07
C LYS A 221 3.95 7.62 4.75
N GLU A 222 4.01 6.30 4.59
CA GLU A 222 4.68 5.65 3.47
C GLU A 222 3.70 5.40 2.31
N LEU A 223 3.84 6.19 1.25
CA LEU A 223 2.95 6.13 0.08
C LEU A 223 2.86 4.71 -0.52
N SER A 224 3.99 4.02 -0.64
CA SER A 224 4.04 2.65 -1.18
C SER A 224 3.20 1.66 -0.35
N LEU A 225 3.18 1.84 0.98
CA LEU A 225 2.39 0.99 1.88
C LEU A 225 0.90 1.35 1.82
N ARG A 226 0.55 2.64 1.72
CA ARG A 226 -0.83 3.09 1.47
C ARG A 226 -1.38 2.53 0.16
N LYS A 227 -0.60 2.60 -0.93
CA LYS A 227 -0.96 2.02 -2.23
C LYS A 227 -1.18 0.51 -2.16
N ALA A 228 -0.31 -0.21 -1.44
CA ALA A 228 -0.49 -1.63 -1.20
C ALA A 228 -1.79 -1.91 -0.43
N ALA A 229 -2.08 -1.15 0.63
CA ALA A 229 -3.32 -1.30 1.39
C ALA A 229 -4.57 -1.01 0.57
N ALA A 230 -4.56 0.03 -0.27
CA ALA A 230 -5.66 0.36 -1.18
C ALA A 230 -5.95 -0.79 -2.17
N ARG A 231 -4.91 -1.33 -2.83
CA ARG A 231 -5.06 -2.49 -3.73
C ARG A 231 -5.53 -3.75 -3.01
N SER A 232 -5.07 -3.97 -1.77
CA SER A 232 -5.54 -5.09 -0.96
C SER A 232 -7.02 -4.93 -0.61
N LEU A 233 -7.48 -3.73 -0.22
CA LEU A 233 -8.89 -3.45 0.04
C LEU A 233 -9.76 -3.61 -1.22
N GLU A 234 -9.29 -3.11 -2.37
CA GLU A 234 -9.92 -3.30 -3.68
C GLU A 234 -10.12 -4.80 -3.97
N ARG A 235 -9.08 -5.61 -3.77
CA ARG A 235 -9.16 -7.07 -3.94
C ARG A 235 -10.15 -7.71 -2.97
N LEU A 236 -10.17 -7.30 -1.71
CA LEU A 236 -11.13 -7.80 -0.71
C LEU A 236 -12.58 -7.50 -1.12
N VAL A 237 -12.82 -6.31 -1.66
CA VAL A 237 -14.14 -5.90 -2.15
C VAL A 237 -14.53 -6.71 -3.40
N ALA A 238 -13.62 -6.89 -4.35
CA ALA A 238 -13.87 -7.75 -5.52
C ALA A 238 -14.19 -9.21 -5.12
N LEU A 239 -13.53 -9.75 -4.10
CA LEU A 239 -13.84 -11.07 -3.56
C LEU A 239 -15.24 -11.14 -2.92
N SER A 240 -15.73 -10.03 -2.36
CA SER A 240 -17.05 -9.99 -1.72
C SER A 240 -18.21 -10.11 -2.72
N GLU A 241 -18.05 -9.67 -3.97
CA GLU A 241 -19.06 -9.83 -5.04
C GLU A 241 -19.28 -11.30 -5.42
N LEU A 242 -18.28 -12.14 -5.18
CA LEU A 242 -18.32 -13.57 -5.43
C LEU A 242 -18.90 -14.36 -4.25
N ASN A 243 -19.45 -13.70 -3.23
CA ASN A 243 -19.99 -14.39 -2.04
C ASN A 243 -21.03 -15.46 -2.40
N SER A 244 -22.00 -15.18 -3.28
CA SER A 244 -22.99 -16.18 -3.68
C SER A 244 -22.37 -17.38 -4.40
N LEU A 245 -21.39 -17.14 -5.26
CA LEU A 245 -20.61 -18.21 -5.90
C LEU A 245 -19.96 -19.09 -4.83
N PHE A 246 -19.27 -18.50 -3.85
CA PHE A 246 -18.65 -19.23 -2.75
C PHE A 246 -19.67 -19.98 -1.88
N GLN A 247 -20.85 -19.40 -1.64
CA GLN A 247 -21.94 -20.06 -0.92
C GLN A 247 -22.50 -21.26 -1.67
N GLN A 248 -22.70 -21.18 -2.98
CA GLN A 248 -23.21 -22.30 -3.80
C GLN A 248 -22.27 -23.51 -3.70
N PHE A 249 -20.98 -23.24 -3.91
CA PHE A 249 -19.91 -24.20 -3.73
C PHE A 249 -19.88 -24.79 -2.29
N GLN A 250 -20.10 -23.96 -1.26
CA GLN A 250 -20.14 -24.39 0.14
C GLN A 250 -21.34 -25.29 0.45
N GLN A 251 -22.53 -24.95 -0.05
CA GLN A 251 -23.76 -25.69 0.18
C GLN A 251 -23.66 -27.12 -0.37
N GLU A 252 -23.10 -27.27 -1.56
CA GLU A 252 -22.89 -28.57 -2.20
C GLU A 252 -21.71 -29.35 -1.60
N ASN A 253 -20.85 -28.69 -0.80
CA ASN A 253 -19.65 -29.28 -0.19
C ASN A 253 -18.71 -29.95 -1.23
N VAL A 254 -18.57 -29.33 -2.40
CA VAL A 254 -17.75 -29.81 -3.53
C VAL A 254 -16.72 -28.77 -3.96
N ASN A 255 -15.60 -29.20 -4.54
CA ASN A 255 -14.61 -28.28 -5.13
C ASN A 255 -14.87 -27.96 -6.62
N GLN A 256 -15.85 -28.64 -7.22
CA GLN A 256 -16.17 -28.57 -8.64
C GLN A 256 -17.69 -28.52 -8.80
N LEU A 257 -18.19 -27.60 -9.62
CA LEU A 257 -19.60 -27.48 -9.99
C LEU A 257 -19.74 -27.56 -11.52
N PRO A 258 -20.92 -27.91 -12.05
CA PRO A 258 -21.20 -27.77 -13.48
C PRO A 258 -21.12 -26.29 -13.90
N ALA A 259 -20.40 -25.97 -14.98
CA ALA A 259 -20.12 -24.58 -15.34
C ALA A 259 -21.38 -23.79 -15.75
N ASP A 260 -22.35 -24.48 -16.34
CA ASP A 260 -23.67 -23.97 -16.71
C ASP A 260 -24.59 -23.65 -15.53
N THR A 261 -24.26 -24.11 -14.31
CA THR A 261 -25.04 -23.80 -13.10
C THR A 261 -24.61 -22.51 -12.40
N LEU A 262 -23.55 -21.86 -12.89
CA LEU A 262 -23.00 -20.64 -12.31
C LEU A 262 -23.53 -19.41 -13.03
N ASP A 263 -23.75 -18.32 -12.27
CA ASP A 263 -24.02 -17.01 -12.85
C ASP A 263 -22.87 -16.58 -13.77
N SER A 264 -23.17 -16.17 -15.00
CA SER A 264 -22.15 -15.90 -16.01
C SER A 264 -21.22 -14.75 -15.60
N GLN A 265 -21.77 -13.69 -15.01
CA GLN A 265 -20.98 -12.54 -14.57
C GLN A 265 -20.03 -12.92 -13.43
N GLN A 266 -20.51 -13.68 -12.45
CA GLN A 266 -19.67 -14.14 -11.33
C GLN A 266 -18.63 -15.15 -11.77
N ARG A 267 -18.98 -16.05 -12.69
CA ARG A 267 -18.06 -17.01 -13.29
C ARG A 267 -16.92 -16.29 -14.01
N ASP A 268 -17.24 -15.35 -14.88
CA ASP A 268 -16.25 -14.60 -15.66
C ASP A 268 -15.35 -13.76 -14.74
N SER A 269 -15.94 -13.12 -13.73
CA SER A 269 -15.19 -12.36 -12.72
C SER A 269 -14.25 -13.27 -11.92
N ALA A 270 -14.71 -14.45 -11.50
CA ALA A 270 -13.88 -15.40 -10.77
C ALA A 270 -12.75 -15.98 -11.64
N GLU A 271 -12.99 -16.21 -12.92
CA GLU A 271 -11.96 -16.63 -13.89
C GLU A 271 -10.88 -15.55 -14.07
N ILE A 272 -11.29 -14.29 -14.30
CA ILE A 272 -10.37 -13.14 -14.41
C ILE A 272 -9.52 -12.97 -13.14
N LEU A 273 -10.10 -13.21 -11.97
CA LEU A 273 -9.40 -13.11 -10.70
C LEU A 273 -8.50 -14.31 -10.39
N GLY A 274 -8.45 -15.32 -11.27
CA GLY A 274 -7.67 -16.54 -11.12
C GLY A 274 -8.18 -17.45 -10.00
N LEU A 275 -9.48 -17.40 -9.73
CA LEU A 275 -10.13 -18.12 -8.63
C LEU A 275 -10.86 -19.37 -9.12
N LEU A 276 -11.17 -19.42 -10.41
CA LEU A 276 -12.00 -20.45 -11.02
C LEU A 276 -11.37 -20.92 -12.33
N LEU A 277 -11.17 -22.23 -12.47
CA LEU A 277 -10.80 -22.87 -13.72
C LEU A 277 -12.05 -23.48 -14.35
N VAL A 278 -12.39 -23.06 -15.56
CA VAL A 278 -13.52 -23.59 -16.32
C VAL A 278 -13.03 -24.52 -17.42
N ASP A 279 -13.50 -25.77 -17.40
CA ASP A 279 -13.35 -26.73 -18.50
C ASP A 279 -14.67 -26.80 -19.29
N PRO A 280 -14.75 -26.15 -20.47
CA PRO A 280 -15.95 -26.16 -21.29
C PRO A 280 -16.23 -27.52 -21.92
N ALA A 281 -15.22 -28.36 -22.13
CA ALA A 281 -15.41 -29.70 -22.71
C ALA A 281 -16.02 -30.66 -21.68
N ALA A 282 -15.63 -30.54 -20.42
CA ALA A 282 -16.21 -31.32 -19.32
C ALA A 282 -17.48 -30.69 -18.72
N ASN A 283 -17.80 -29.43 -19.05
CA ASN A 283 -18.81 -28.60 -18.39
C ASN A 283 -18.56 -28.51 -16.87
N THR A 284 -17.33 -28.13 -16.47
CA THR A 284 -16.99 -28.06 -15.05
C THR A 284 -16.24 -26.78 -14.69
N ALA A 285 -16.49 -26.29 -13.48
CA ALA A 285 -15.85 -25.12 -12.91
C ALA A 285 -15.25 -25.49 -11.55
N THR A 286 -13.94 -25.30 -11.40
CA THR A 286 -13.17 -25.75 -10.22
C THR A 286 -12.56 -24.55 -9.51
N LEU A 287 -12.76 -24.42 -8.20
CA LEU A 287 -12.10 -23.36 -7.42
C LEU A 287 -10.61 -23.66 -7.21
N GLU A 288 -9.76 -22.67 -7.48
CA GLU A 288 -8.32 -22.76 -7.27
C GLU A 288 -7.89 -22.43 -5.84
N ALA A 289 -6.73 -22.95 -5.41
CA ALA A 289 -6.13 -22.62 -4.11
C ALA A 289 -5.58 -21.17 -4.11
N PRO A 290 -5.57 -20.45 -2.97
CA PRO A 290 -5.95 -20.88 -1.61
C PRO A 290 -7.46 -20.85 -1.31
N PHE A 291 -8.30 -20.54 -2.30
CA PHE A 291 -9.73 -20.24 -2.14
C PHE A 291 -10.64 -21.49 -2.14
N GLY A 292 -10.09 -22.64 -1.74
CA GLY A 292 -10.83 -23.88 -1.52
C GLY A 292 -11.73 -23.82 -0.27
N ILE A 293 -11.99 -24.99 0.33
CA ILE A 293 -12.95 -25.19 1.44
C ILE A 293 -12.86 -24.13 2.57
N GLN A 294 -11.66 -23.64 2.91
CA GLN A 294 -11.45 -22.70 4.04
C GLN A 294 -11.94 -21.27 3.78
N PHE A 295 -11.95 -20.79 2.53
CA PHE A 295 -12.32 -19.41 2.23
C PHE A 295 -13.84 -19.19 2.22
N ARG A 296 -14.60 -20.21 1.81
CA ARG A 296 -16.06 -20.11 1.64
C ARG A 296 -16.79 -19.73 2.93
N TYR A 297 -16.40 -20.35 4.04
CA TYR A 297 -16.95 -20.04 5.37
C TYR A 297 -16.68 -18.61 5.85
N ARG A 298 -15.70 -17.91 5.26
CA ARG A 298 -15.33 -16.54 5.61
C ARG A 298 -15.84 -15.50 4.62
N SER A 299 -16.28 -15.92 3.43
CA SER A 299 -16.77 -15.02 2.38
C SER A 299 -17.95 -14.15 2.83
N GLU A 300 -18.89 -14.74 3.59
CA GLU A 300 -20.01 -13.99 4.17
C GLU A 300 -19.53 -12.93 5.17
N ALA A 301 -18.62 -13.32 6.07
CA ALA A 301 -18.04 -12.38 7.04
C ALA A 301 -17.24 -11.27 6.34
N LEU A 302 -16.56 -11.58 5.23
CA LEU A 302 -15.88 -10.58 4.41
C LEU A 302 -16.89 -9.59 3.86
N TYR A 303 -17.97 -10.10 3.24
CA TYR A 303 -19.03 -9.30 2.64
C TYR A 303 -19.67 -8.35 3.66
N GLN A 304 -20.05 -8.85 4.84
CA GLN A 304 -20.59 -7.99 5.89
C GLN A 304 -19.60 -6.89 6.27
N LYS A 305 -18.33 -7.25 6.44
CA LYS A 305 -17.30 -6.37 6.96
C LYS A 305 -16.84 -5.27 6.01
N VAL A 306 -16.76 -5.56 4.70
CA VAL A 306 -16.50 -4.51 3.72
C VAL A 306 -17.69 -3.56 3.57
N ASN A 307 -18.90 -4.02 3.92
CA ASN A 307 -20.13 -3.23 3.95
C ASN A 307 -20.40 -2.52 5.28
N GLU A 308 -19.58 -2.71 6.33
CA GLU A 308 -19.81 -2.20 7.69
C GLU A 308 -19.73 -0.67 7.83
N GLY A 309 -19.44 0.08 6.76
CA GLY A 309 -19.47 1.56 6.73
C GLY A 309 -18.09 2.25 6.70
N PRO A 310 -17.11 1.93 7.58
CA PRO A 310 -15.83 2.63 7.64
C PRO A 310 -15.04 2.66 6.34
N LEU A 311 -15.17 1.61 5.52
CA LEU A 311 -14.54 1.53 4.21
C LEU A 311 -15.22 2.45 3.20
N VAL A 312 -16.56 2.49 3.21
CA VAL A 312 -17.37 3.38 2.36
C VAL A 312 -17.09 4.84 2.70
N GLU A 313 -17.14 5.21 3.97
CA GLU A 313 -16.85 6.57 4.43
C GLU A 313 -15.43 7.01 4.03
N LEU A 314 -14.44 6.13 4.20
CA LEU A 314 -13.08 6.40 3.77
C LEU A 314 -13.00 6.59 2.25
N ALA A 315 -13.63 5.70 1.48
CA ALA A 315 -13.62 5.77 0.03
C ALA A 315 -14.30 7.05 -0.48
N GLU A 316 -15.48 7.42 0.04
CA GLU A 316 -16.17 8.67 -0.30
C GLU A 316 -15.31 9.90 -0.03
N GLN A 317 -14.53 9.89 1.04
CA GLN A 317 -13.58 10.96 1.33
C GLN A 317 -12.40 10.97 0.34
N TYR A 318 -11.85 9.80 0.01
CA TYR A 318 -10.59 9.68 -0.73
C TYR A 318 -10.74 9.76 -2.25
N ILE A 319 -11.94 9.73 -2.81
CA ILE A 319 -12.14 9.97 -4.25
C ILE A 319 -11.88 11.42 -4.67
N GLN A 320 -11.74 12.36 -3.73
CA GLN A 320 -11.49 13.77 -4.01
C GLN A 320 -9.98 14.06 -4.07
N ILE A 321 -9.51 14.67 -5.17
CA ILE A 321 -8.09 15.02 -5.37
C ILE A 321 -7.51 15.91 -4.26
N VAL A 322 -8.34 16.75 -3.65
CA VAL A 322 -7.94 17.65 -2.54
C VAL A 322 -7.60 16.87 -1.27
N THR A 323 -8.20 15.70 -1.09
CA THR A 323 -7.98 14.86 0.10
C THR A 323 -6.95 13.76 -0.16
N GLU A 324 -6.96 13.17 -1.35
CA GLU A 324 -6.01 12.15 -1.75
C GLU A 324 -5.36 12.50 -3.10
N PRO A 325 -4.11 13.01 -3.10
CA PRO A 325 -3.43 13.37 -4.35
C PRO A 325 -3.00 12.16 -5.18
N GLU A 326 -2.84 10.97 -4.59
CA GLU A 326 -2.41 9.77 -5.31
C GLU A 326 -3.55 9.16 -6.13
N GLN A 327 -3.42 9.24 -7.46
CA GLN A 327 -4.41 8.72 -8.41
C GLN A 327 -4.77 7.25 -8.17
N GLU A 328 -3.78 6.39 -7.90
CA GLU A 328 -4.04 4.96 -7.72
C GLU A 328 -4.94 4.67 -6.52
N ILE A 329 -4.79 5.43 -5.43
CA ILE A 329 -5.66 5.30 -4.27
C ILE A 329 -7.07 5.78 -4.62
N ARG A 330 -7.21 6.91 -5.32
CA ARG A 330 -8.52 7.38 -5.79
C ARG A 330 -9.23 6.36 -6.68
N ARG A 331 -8.51 5.71 -7.61
CA ARG A 331 -9.04 4.64 -8.46
C ARG A 331 -9.57 3.47 -7.63
N ALA A 332 -8.80 3.00 -6.65
CA ALA A 332 -9.23 1.93 -5.76
C ALA A 332 -10.50 2.32 -4.99
N CYS A 333 -10.58 3.56 -4.48
CA CYS A 333 -11.77 4.06 -3.80
C CYS A 333 -12.99 4.15 -4.73
N LEU A 334 -12.81 4.60 -5.98
CA LEU A 334 -13.90 4.62 -6.98
C LEU A 334 -14.41 3.20 -7.29
N PHE A 335 -13.50 2.24 -7.45
CA PHE A 335 -13.85 0.82 -7.64
C PHE A 335 -14.66 0.31 -6.44
N ILE A 336 -14.18 0.57 -5.22
CA ILE A 336 -14.85 0.16 -3.98
C ILE A 336 -16.28 0.70 -3.93
N LEU A 337 -16.49 1.99 -4.20
CA LEU A 337 -17.82 2.59 -4.18
C LEU A 337 -18.72 2.03 -5.30
N GLY A 338 -18.17 1.80 -6.49
CA GLY A 338 -18.91 1.21 -7.61
C GLY A 338 -19.36 -0.22 -7.34
N THR A 339 -18.52 -1.03 -6.69
CA THR A 339 -18.84 -2.41 -6.31
C THR A 339 -19.83 -2.47 -5.13
N LEU A 340 -19.59 -1.70 -4.06
CA LEU A 340 -20.44 -1.73 -2.87
C LEU A 340 -21.77 -0.98 -3.07
N LYS A 341 -21.84 -0.11 -4.08
CA LYS A 341 -23.03 0.63 -4.52
C LYS A 341 -23.76 1.42 -3.42
N PRO A 342 -23.07 2.12 -2.51
CA PRO A 342 -23.75 2.90 -1.49
C PRO A 342 -24.42 4.12 -2.12
N ILE A 343 -25.71 4.32 -1.85
CA ILE A 343 -26.48 5.47 -2.36
C ILE A 343 -25.88 6.81 -1.89
N SER A 344 -25.23 6.82 -0.72
CA SER A 344 -24.53 8.00 -0.18
C SER A 344 -23.39 8.49 -1.08
N ALA A 345 -22.82 7.62 -1.92
CA ALA A 345 -21.70 7.98 -2.80
C ALA A 345 -22.12 8.69 -4.08
N ILE A 346 -23.41 8.79 -4.40
CA ILE A 346 -23.89 9.39 -5.66
C ILE A 346 -23.39 10.83 -5.80
N GLU A 347 -23.65 11.70 -4.82
CA GLU A 347 -23.23 13.11 -4.88
C GLU A 347 -21.70 13.28 -4.86
N PRO A 348 -20.93 12.58 -3.99
CA PRO A 348 -19.48 12.56 -4.08
C PRO A 348 -18.92 12.15 -5.45
N LEU A 349 -19.50 11.12 -6.08
CA LEU A 349 -19.09 10.64 -7.41
C LEU A 349 -19.43 11.65 -8.51
N ILE A 350 -20.61 12.28 -8.46
CA ILE A 350 -21.00 13.34 -9.39
C ILE A 350 -20.03 14.52 -9.33
N LYS A 351 -19.58 14.87 -8.12
CA LYS A 351 -18.57 15.92 -7.94
C LYS A 351 -17.25 15.56 -8.62
N VAL A 352 -16.78 14.31 -8.51
CA VAL A 352 -15.57 13.83 -9.20
C VAL A 352 -15.76 13.85 -10.72
N LEU A 353 -16.90 13.36 -11.21
CA LEU A 353 -17.23 13.34 -12.64
C LEU A 353 -17.17 14.75 -13.26
N ARG A 354 -17.65 15.76 -12.52
CA ARG A 354 -17.71 17.18 -12.96
C ARG A 354 -16.42 17.98 -12.70
N ASP A 355 -15.44 17.44 -11.98
CA ASP A 355 -14.22 18.19 -11.65
C ASP A 355 -13.29 18.30 -12.87
N GLN A 356 -13.19 19.50 -13.44
CA GLN A 356 -12.34 19.78 -14.60
C GLN A 356 -10.84 19.70 -14.28
N ASN A 357 -10.45 19.79 -13.01
CA ASN A 357 -9.05 19.65 -12.60
C ASN A 357 -8.69 18.17 -12.39
N GLU A 358 -9.68 17.30 -12.36
CA GLU A 358 -9.46 15.86 -12.22
C GLU A 358 -9.11 15.25 -13.56
N ILE A 359 -8.28 14.20 -13.51
CA ILE A 359 -7.81 13.54 -14.72
C ILE A 359 -8.95 12.77 -15.41
N PRO A 360 -8.99 12.72 -16.76
CA PRO A 360 -10.10 12.09 -17.50
C PRO A 360 -10.38 10.64 -17.09
N GLY A 361 -9.33 9.87 -16.79
CA GLY A 361 -9.47 8.48 -16.36
C GLY A 361 -10.20 8.33 -15.01
N ILE A 362 -10.00 9.24 -14.06
CA ILE A 362 -10.70 9.21 -12.76
C ILE A 362 -12.16 9.64 -12.93
N ARG A 363 -12.40 10.70 -13.72
CA ARG A 363 -13.75 11.16 -14.04
C ARG A 363 -14.59 10.05 -14.70
N PHE A 364 -13.99 9.33 -15.66
CA PHE A 364 -14.64 8.19 -16.31
C PHE A 364 -14.96 7.06 -15.33
N GLN A 365 -14.02 6.73 -14.44
CA GLN A 365 -14.24 5.71 -13.40
C GLN A 365 -15.36 6.12 -12.42
N ALA A 366 -15.53 7.41 -12.13
CA ALA A 366 -16.67 7.89 -11.36
C ALA A 366 -18.01 7.67 -12.09
N GLY A 367 -18.04 7.89 -13.41
CA GLY A 367 -19.20 7.53 -14.24
C GLY A 367 -19.50 6.04 -14.25
N LEU A 368 -18.47 5.19 -14.32
CA LEU A 368 -18.64 3.74 -14.21
C LEU A 368 -19.21 3.33 -12.85
N ALA A 369 -18.68 3.87 -11.76
CA ALA A 369 -19.19 3.61 -10.41
C ALA A 369 -20.68 4.03 -10.28
N LEU A 370 -21.05 5.19 -10.83
CA LEU A 370 -22.45 5.65 -10.88
C LEU A 370 -23.33 4.70 -11.70
N SER A 371 -22.83 4.18 -12.83
CA SER A 371 -23.56 3.18 -13.62
C SER A 371 -23.75 1.86 -12.88
N GLN A 372 -22.78 1.45 -12.08
CA GLN A 372 -22.87 0.25 -11.25
C GLN A 372 -23.88 0.42 -10.10
N ILE A 373 -23.99 1.62 -9.53
CA ILE A 373 -25.06 1.97 -8.56
C ILE A 373 -26.44 1.82 -9.19
N GLY A 374 -26.59 2.19 -10.47
CA GLY A 374 -27.81 1.94 -11.25
C GLY A 374 -28.85 3.04 -11.12
N THR A 375 -30.14 2.66 -11.16
CA THR A 375 -31.30 3.58 -11.19
C THR A 375 -31.24 4.75 -10.18
N PRO A 376 -30.78 4.58 -8.93
CA PRO A 376 -30.68 5.69 -7.98
C PRO A 376 -29.83 6.87 -8.46
N ALA A 377 -28.87 6.64 -9.36
CA ALA A 377 -27.97 7.67 -9.87
C ALA A 377 -28.54 8.47 -11.07
N VAL A 378 -29.67 8.06 -11.66
CA VAL A 378 -30.19 8.60 -12.93
C VAL A 378 -30.47 10.10 -12.84
N ASP A 379 -31.20 10.56 -11.83
CA ASP A 379 -31.54 11.99 -11.69
C ASP A 379 -30.29 12.86 -11.55
N ALA A 380 -29.31 12.40 -10.77
CA ALA A 380 -28.07 13.12 -10.55
C ALA A 380 -27.18 13.15 -11.82
N LEU A 381 -27.14 12.05 -12.58
CA LEU A 381 -26.45 11.99 -13.87
C LEU A 381 -27.10 12.90 -14.92
N ILE A 382 -28.44 12.97 -14.96
CA ILE A 382 -29.17 13.90 -15.82
C ILE A 382 -28.83 15.35 -15.47
N ALA A 383 -28.84 15.69 -14.18
CA ALA A 383 -28.45 17.02 -13.73
C ALA A 383 -27.00 17.35 -14.09
N ALA A 384 -26.08 16.39 -13.88
CA ALA A 384 -24.67 16.53 -14.25
C ALA A 384 -24.49 16.76 -15.75
N PHE A 385 -25.20 16.04 -16.62
CA PHE A 385 -25.16 16.25 -18.07
C PHE A 385 -25.55 17.68 -18.46
N ASN A 386 -26.62 18.22 -17.87
CA ASN A 386 -27.13 19.55 -18.24
C ASN A 386 -26.21 20.71 -17.82
N GLU A 387 -25.44 20.55 -16.75
CA GLU A 387 -24.63 21.61 -16.13
C GLU A 387 -23.11 21.46 -16.34
N ALA A 388 -22.68 20.60 -17.26
CA ALA A 388 -21.29 20.17 -17.41
C ALA A 388 -20.60 20.64 -18.70
N ASP A 389 -19.26 20.55 -18.69
CA ASP A 389 -18.45 20.53 -19.91
C ASP A 389 -18.68 19.28 -20.77
N THR A 390 -18.16 19.31 -21.99
CA THR A 390 -18.26 18.22 -22.98
C THR A 390 -17.84 16.86 -22.42
N THR A 391 -16.71 16.79 -21.70
CA THR A 391 -16.23 15.51 -21.14
C THR A 391 -17.17 14.96 -20.07
N ALA A 392 -17.70 15.79 -19.18
CA ALA A 392 -18.66 15.32 -18.18
C ALA A 392 -20.01 14.95 -18.81
N LYS A 393 -20.43 15.60 -19.89
CA LYS A 393 -21.58 15.16 -20.70
C LYS A 393 -21.34 13.79 -21.31
N ASP A 394 -20.18 13.55 -21.90
CA ASP A 394 -19.83 12.24 -22.48
C ASP A 394 -19.91 11.13 -21.44
N ILE A 395 -19.29 11.35 -20.28
CA ILE A 395 -19.28 10.38 -19.18
C ILE A 395 -20.70 10.15 -18.64
N ALA A 396 -21.48 11.21 -18.43
CA ALA A 396 -22.84 11.10 -17.91
C ALA A 396 -23.77 10.37 -18.89
N ALA A 397 -23.70 10.68 -20.19
CA ALA A 397 -24.46 9.99 -21.23
C ALA A 397 -24.09 8.50 -21.32
N SER A 398 -22.80 8.18 -21.27
CA SER A 398 -22.31 6.80 -21.25
C SER A 398 -22.81 6.03 -20.03
N ALA A 399 -22.72 6.63 -18.83
CA ALA A 399 -23.21 6.03 -17.60
C ALA A 399 -24.73 5.80 -17.65
N LEU A 400 -25.49 6.78 -18.14
CA LEU A 400 -26.93 6.67 -18.37
C LEU A 400 -27.25 5.50 -19.32
N GLY A 401 -26.59 5.43 -20.48
CA GLY A 401 -26.77 4.31 -21.43
C GLY A 401 -26.54 2.95 -20.81
N ASN A 402 -25.52 2.81 -19.94
CA ASN A 402 -25.22 1.57 -19.21
C ASN A 402 -26.29 1.23 -18.15
N ILE A 403 -26.90 2.23 -17.51
CA ILE A 403 -27.99 2.01 -16.54
C ILE A 403 -29.28 1.58 -17.27
N GLY A 404 -29.57 2.23 -18.39
CA GLY A 404 -30.79 2.01 -19.17
C GLY A 404 -32.07 2.41 -18.44
N GLY A 405 -33.19 1.84 -18.88
CA GLY A 405 -34.53 2.15 -18.37
C GLY A 405 -35.22 3.33 -19.07
N ILE A 406 -36.52 3.44 -18.83
CA ILE A 406 -37.44 4.38 -19.53
C ILE A 406 -36.97 5.83 -19.37
N GLN A 407 -36.66 6.25 -18.14
CA GLN A 407 -36.28 7.63 -17.85
C GLN A 407 -34.98 8.02 -18.56
N THR A 408 -33.98 7.16 -18.49
CA THR A 408 -32.69 7.33 -19.16
C THR A 408 -32.87 7.44 -20.68
N ARG A 409 -33.62 6.51 -21.28
CA ARG A 409 -33.91 6.50 -22.71
C ARG A 409 -34.55 7.81 -23.16
N ASP A 410 -35.63 8.21 -22.50
CA ASP A 410 -36.41 9.38 -22.89
C ASP A 410 -35.55 10.66 -22.79
N PHE A 411 -34.70 10.75 -21.75
CA PHE A 411 -33.73 11.82 -21.62
C PHE A 411 -32.69 11.82 -22.75
N LEU A 412 -32.04 10.68 -23.04
CA LEU A 412 -31.00 10.59 -24.06
C LEU A 412 -31.54 10.91 -25.46
N ILE A 413 -32.76 10.45 -25.80
CA ILE A 413 -33.43 10.78 -27.07
C ILE A 413 -33.65 12.29 -27.17
N ASN A 414 -34.22 12.89 -26.12
CA ASN A 414 -34.44 14.34 -26.10
C ASN A 414 -33.13 15.13 -26.18
N ALA A 415 -32.08 14.68 -25.48
CA ALA A 415 -30.75 15.29 -25.56
C ALA A 415 -30.17 15.21 -26.98
N LEU A 416 -30.35 14.09 -27.67
CA LEU A 416 -29.87 13.90 -29.05
C LEU A 416 -30.63 14.78 -30.04
N GLU A 417 -31.94 14.96 -29.85
CA GLU A 417 -32.79 15.80 -30.69
C GLU A 417 -32.51 17.31 -30.53
N THR A 418 -31.93 17.71 -29.39
CA THR A 418 -31.76 19.13 -28.99
C THR A 418 -30.31 19.63 -29.02
N THR A 419 -29.32 18.74 -29.02
CA THR A 419 -27.91 19.12 -29.08
C THR A 419 -27.43 19.37 -30.52
N ASP A 420 -26.63 20.41 -30.69
CA ASP A 420 -25.93 20.71 -31.95
C ASP A 420 -24.45 20.31 -31.93
N ASP A 421 -23.94 19.76 -30.82
CA ASP A 421 -22.54 19.35 -30.65
C ASP A 421 -22.29 17.94 -31.23
N PRO A 422 -21.55 17.79 -32.33
CA PRO A 422 -21.33 16.49 -32.98
C PRO A 422 -20.60 15.47 -32.09
N ALA A 423 -19.73 15.93 -31.17
CA ALA A 423 -19.02 15.02 -30.28
C ALA A 423 -20.00 14.36 -29.30
N ILE A 424 -20.91 15.17 -28.72
CA ILE A 424 -21.96 14.69 -27.82
C ILE A 424 -22.97 13.81 -28.56
N GLN A 425 -23.30 14.13 -29.83
CA GLN A 425 -24.23 13.34 -30.63
C GLN A 425 -23.77 11.89 -30.79
N LEU A 426 -22.47 11.64 -31.01
CA LEU A 426 -21.92 10.29 -31.11
C LEU A 426 -22.10 9.50 -29.81
N THR A 427 -21.79 10.12 -28.67
CA THR A 427 -21.95 9.46 -27.36
C THR A 427 -23.41 9.18 -27.02
N LEU A 428 -24.33 10.09 -27.37
CA LEU A 428 -25.76 9.86 -27.19
C LEU A 428 -26.28 8.74 -28.09
N VAL A 429 -25.82 8.66 -29.34
CA VAL A 429 -26.16 7.55 -30.23
C VAL A 429 -25.67 6.22 -29.65
N ASP A 430 -24.42 6.14 -29.19
CA ASP A 430 -23.88 4.93 -28.54
C ASP A 430 -24.69 4.55 -27.30
N ALA A 431 -25.00 5.51 -26.44
CA ALA A 431 -25.77 5.30 -25.22
C ALA A 431 -27.20 4.81 -25.51
N ILE A 432 -27.89 5.37 -26.51
CA ILE A 432 -29.23 4.94 -26.93
C ILE A 432 -29.17 3.55 -27.57
N ALA A 433 -28.15 3.27 -28.38
CA ALA A 433 -27.95 1.96 -28.99
C ALA A 433 -27.76 0.85 -27.95
N LYS A 434 -27.00 1.13 -26.89
CA LYS A 434 -26.82 0.22 -25.75
C LYS A 434 -28.11 -0.11 -25.00
N ILE A 435 -29.08 0.82 -24.95
CA ILE A 435 -30.40 0.54 -24.35
C ILE A 435 -31.18 -0.44 -25.22
N GLY A 436 -31.12 -0.29 -26.54
CA GLY A 436 -31.57 -1.31 -27.51
C GLY A 436 -33.07 -1.60 -27.57
N ASP A 437 -33.92 -0.90 -26.82
CA ASP A 437 -35.37 -1.11 -26.88
C ASP A 437 -36.01 -0.53 -28.15
N GLU A 438 -37.25 -0.92 -28.46
CA GLU A 438 -37.94 -0.52 -29.68
C GLU A 438 -38.04 1.02 -29.85
N SER A 439 -38.20 1.75 -28.74
CA SER A 439 -38.28 3.21 -28.75
C SER A 439 -36.92 3.85 -29.02
N ALA A 440 -35.85 3.31 -28.43
CA ALA A 440 -34.47 3.70 -28.70
C ALA A 440 -34.11 3.48 -30.18
N LEU A 441 -34.39 2.29 -30.72
CA LEU A 441 -34.13 1.96 -32.12
C LEU A 441 -34.93 2.84 -33.09
N SER A 442 -36.21 3.09 -32.78
CA SER A 442 -37.05 4.00 -33.58
C SER A 442 -36.51 5.43 -33.58
N ALA A 443 -35.97 5.91 -32.45
CA ALA A 443 -35.33 7.22 -32.38
C ALA A 443 -34.05 7.28 -33.19
N LEU A 444 -33.19 6.25 -33.13
CA LEU A 444 -31.98 6.17 -33.94
C LEU A 444 -32.29 6.11 -35.44
N GLU A 445 -33.32 5.39 -35.86
CA GLU A 445 -33.74 5.33 -37.28
C GLU A 445 -34.23 6.69 -37.77
N ARG A 446 -34.99 7.43 -36.94
CA ARG A 446 -35.40 8.82 -37.26
C ARG A 446 -34.19 9.74 -37.43
N GLN A 447 -33.18 9.63 -36.58
CA GLN A 447 -31.95 10.42 -36.72
C GLN A 447 -31.17 10.02 -37.97
N ARG A 448 -31.06 8.72 -38.23
CA ARG A 448 -30.40 8.17 -39.42
C ARG A 448 -30.99 8.74 -40.72
N GLN A 449 -32.32 8.86 -40.81
CA GLN A 449 -33.01 9.46 -41.96
C GLN A 449 -32.83 10.98 -42.08
N ARG A 450 -32.54 11.67 -40.96
CA ARG A 450 -32.34 13.12 -40.91
C ARG A 450 -30.98 13.54 -41.45
N PHE A 451 -29.95 12.72 -41.25
CA PHE A 451 -28.61 12.97 -41.81
C PHE A 451 -28.60 12.55 -43.30
N GLN A 452 -28.69 13.54 -44.20
CA GLN A 452 -28.80 13.36 -45.66
C GLN A 452 -27.45 13.27 -46.39
N GLU A 453 -26.33 13.55 -45.72
CA GLU A 453 -24.99 13.50 -46.31
C GLU A 453 -24.24 12.23 -45.85
N ASP A 454 -23.81 11.41 -46.83
CA ASP A 454 -23.04 10.17 -46.63
C ASP A 454 -21.70 10.39 -45.90
N ASP A 455 -21.21 11.64 -45.81
CA ASP A 455 -19.94 12.00 -45.18
C ASP A 455 -20.05 12.42 -43.69
N SER A 456 -21.26 12.46 -43.12
CA SER A 456 -21.41 12.82 -41.69
C SER A 456 -20.97 11.65 -40.79
N ALA A 457 -20.02 11.90 -39.88
CA ALA A 457 -19.49 10.89 -38.96
C ALA A 457 -20.60 10.16 -38.16
N ILE A 458 -21.70 10.87 -37.88
CA ILE A 458 -22.87 10.33 -37.18
C ILE A 458 -23.66 9.37 -38.06
N ARG A 459 -23.81 9.65 -39.36
CA ARG A 459 -24.47 8.72 -40.30
C ARG A 459 -23.68 7.42 -40.42
N ILE A 460 -22.35 7.52 -40.58
CA ILE A 460 -21.45 6.36 -40.64
C ILE A 460 -21.56 5.53 -39.36
N PHE A 461 -21.52 6.17 -38.19
CA PHE A 461 -21.65 5.48 -36.91
C PHE A 461 -23.02 4.84 -36.71
N LEU A 462 -24.11 5.51 -37.11
CA LEU A 462 -25.46 4.95 -37.09
C LEU A 462 -25.56 3.72 -38.01
N ASP A 463 -24.98 3.76 -39.21
CA ASP A 463 -24.98 2.62 -40.12
C ASP A 463 -24.16 1.43 -39.56
N GLU A 464 -23.05 1.70 -38.88
CA GLU A 464 -22.29 0.66 -38.14
C GLU A 464 -23.11 0.04 -37.00
N VAL A 465 -23.78 0.87 -36.19
CA VAL A 465 -24.69 0.42 -35.12
C VAL A 465 -25.83 -0.46 -35.68
N PHE A 466 -26.48 -0.05 -36.77
CA PHE A 466 -27.54 -0.87 -37.37
C PHE A 466 -26.99 -2.14 -38.02
N SER A 467 -25.80 -2.11 -38.61
CA SER A 467 -25.13 -3.30 -39.14
C SER A 467 -24.89 -4.34 -38.05
N SER A 468 -24.35 -3.93 -36.90
CA SER A 468 -24.07 -4.83 -35.77
C SER A 468 -25.34 -5.40 -35.14
N LEU A 469 -26.44 -4.65 -35.15
CA LEU A 469 -27.75 -5.13 -34.69
C LEU A 469 -28.38 -6.18 -35.63
N THR A 470 -28.00 -6.20 -36.91
CA THR A 470 -28.57 -7.12 -37.93
C THR A 470 -27.77 -8.40 -38.16
N ASP A 471 -26.53 -8.50 -37.66
CA ASP A 471 -25.68 -9.68 -37.77
C ASP A 471 -25.54 -10.39 -36.41
N PRO A 472 -26.37 -11.39 -36.09
CA PRO A 472 -26.36 -12.08 -34.79
C PRO A 472 -25.18 -13.07 -34.62
N SER A 473 -24.14 -13.00 -35.45
CA SER A 473 -23.01 -13.94 -35.46
C SER A 473 -21.70 -13.40 -34.84
N GLN A 474 -21.74 -12.25 -34.17
CA GLN A 474 -20.66 -11.75 -33.30
C GLN A 474 -20.98 -11.87 -31.82
#